data_AF-A0A941XQ13-F1
#
_entry.id   AF-A0A941XQ13-F1
#
_cell.length_a   1.000
_cell.length_b   1.000
_cell.length_c   1.000
_cell.angle_alpha   90.00
_cell.angle_beta   90.00
_cell.angle_gamma   90.00
#
_symmetry.space_group_name_H-M   'P 1'
#
loop_
_entity.id
_entity.type
_entity.pdbx_description
1 polymer ?
#
loop_
_entity_poly.entity_id
_entity_poly.type
_entity_poly.pdbx_seq_one_letter_code
_entity_poly.pdbx_strand_id
1 'polypeptide(L)'
;MNDEVKDNVSVADVPKLIEEQFELMTSLKENLNLAKSHAYEADTKAREAKDKKIGLFNKKNALEAMQNTQMSLSEATIKNTEALEKTFEYQQALTNITKFLFGLGVSNIAVNRTIVKELELRLEHASEEEIDDMARQELLNVVKDLKAQEDITKKQTDFSLRLKQVNDSLDAIDSDLEGFKQHYNKNINALSNKINYLESKLNTLKKLLIFSFILIIIALAIPFLLNFILK
;
A
#
# COMPACT_ATOMS: atom_id res chain seq x y z
N MET A 1 21.94 5.30 -7.83
CA MET A 1 21.84 6.53 -7.02
C MET A 1 21.01 7.52 -7.81
N ASN A 2 19.71 7.53 -7.55
CA ASN A 2 18.84 8.70 -7.49
C ASN A 2 17.52 8.20 -6.87
N ASP A 3 17.58 8.06 -5.55
CA ASP A 3 16.41 8.10 -4.69
C ASP A 3 15.89 9.53 -4.75
N GLU A 4 14.75 9.73 -5.42
CA GLU A 4 13.79 10.83 -5.20
C GLU A 4 12.68 10.67 -6.25
N VAL A 5 11.78 9.72 -6.02
CA VAL A 5 10.42 9.86 -6.56
C VAL A 5 9.84 11.05 -5.82
N LYS A 6 9.80 12.20 -6.49
CA LYS A 6 9.24 13.46 -6.00
C LYS A 6 7.95 13.21 -5.22
N ASP A 7 7.96 13.54 -3.94
CA ASP A 7 6.74 13.72 -3.15
C ASP A 7 5.85 14.76 -3.88
N ASN A 8 4.60 14.36 -4.15
CA ASN A 8 3.55 15.09 -4.87
C ASN A 8 3.78 15.34 -6.37
N VAL A 9 3.67 14.28 -7.19
CA VAL A 9 3.33 14.47 -8.62
C VAL A 9 1.85 14.85 -8.76
N SER A 10 1.58 15.98 -9.41
CA SER A 10 0.22 16.40 -9.73
C SER A 10 -0.38 15.49 -10.79
N VAL A 11 -1.67 15.16 -10.64
CA VAL A 11 -2.42 14.37 -11.63
C VAL A 11 -2.37 15.02 -13.02
N ALA A 12 -2.27 16.36 -13.09
CA ALA A 12 -2.19 17.10 -14.34
C ALA A 12 -0.87 16.86 -15.11
N ASP A 13 0.20 16.51 -14.41
CA ASP A 13 1.53 16.30 -15.02
C ASP A 13 1.70 14.86 -15.54
N VAL A 14 0.84 13.93 -15.08
CA VAL A 14 0.91 12.50 -15.39
C VAL A 14 0.92 12.21 -16.90
N PRO A 15 0.02 12.78 -17.73
CA PRO A 15 0.01 12.49 -19.17
C PRO A 15 1.34 12.89 -19.84
N LYS A 16 1.91 14.03 -19.43
CA LYS A 16 3.18 14.50 -19.97
C LYS A 16 4.34 13.60 -19.56
N LEU A 17 4.39 13.18 -18.30
CA LEU A 17 5.43 12.26 -17.81
C LEU A 17 5.37 10.91 -18.53
N ILE A 18 4.17 10.41 -18.85
CA ILE A 18 3.98 9.21 -19.64
C ILE A 18 4.49 9.44 -21.07
N GLU A 19 4.09 10.55 -21.71
CA GLU A 19 4.57 10.90 -23.05
C GLU A 19 6.10 10.89 -23.15
N GLU A 20 6.78 11.55 -22.20
CA GLU A 20 8.25 11.59 -22.15
C GLU A 20 8.87 10.18 -22.07
N GLN A 21 8.22 9.22 -21.40
CA GLN A 21 8.70 7.84 -21.36
C GLN A 21 8.48 7.11 -22.70
N PHE A 22 7.36 7.36 -23.37
CA PHE A 22 7.07 6.79 -24.69
C PHE A 22 8.00 7.36 -25.76
N GLU A 23 8.25 8.67 -25.77
CA GLU A 23 9.22 9.30 -26.67
C GLU A 23 10.62 8.71 -26.50
N LEU A 24 11.06 8.50 -25.25
CA LEU A 24 12.34 7.84 -24.95
C LEU A 24 12.37 6.40 -25.49
N MET A 25 11.30 5.64 -25.27
CA MET A 25 11.19 4.26 -25.76
C MET A 25 11.26 4.19 -27.28
N THR A 26 10.54 5.08 -27.99
CA THR A 26 10.54 5.16 -29.46
C THR A 26 11.93 5.50 -29.98
N SER A 27 12.59 6.52 -29.42
CA SER A 27 13.95 6.91 -29.83
C SER A 27 14.96 5.76 -29.68
N LEU A 28 14.88 5.01 -28.58
CA LEU A 28 15.75 3.85 -28.37
C LEU A 28 15.42 2.69 -29.31
N LYS A 29 14.14 2.50 -29.63
CA LYS A 29 13.69 1.49 -30.59
C LYS A 29 14.19 1.77 -32.01
N GLU A 30 14.15 3.02 -32.45
CA GLU A 30 14.70 3.44 -33.75
C GLU A 30 16.20 3.14 -33.84
N ASN A 31 16.96 3.51 -32.81
CA ASN A 31 18.40 3.22 -32.74
C ASN A 31 18.70 1.71 -32.79
N LEU A 32 17.90 0.90 -32.09
CA LEU A 32 17.98 -0.55 -32.15
C LEU A 32 17.69 -1.09 -33.55
N ASN A 33 16.64 -0.59 -34.22
CA ASN A 33 16.27 -1.02 -35.56
C ASN A 33 17.37 -0.68 -36.59
N LEU A 34 17.97 0.49 -36.49
CA LEU A 34 19.13 0.88 -37.32
C LEU A 34 20.32 -0.05 -37.10
N ALA A 35 20.66 -0.35 -35.84
CA ALA A 35 21.74 -1.27 -35.52
C ALA A 35 21.48 -2.69 -36.07
N LYS A 36 20.24 -3.18 -35.95
CA LYS A 36 19.82 -4.46 -36.53
C LYS A 36 19.91 -4.47 -38.06
N SER A 37 19.53 -3.39 -38.73
CA SER A 37 19.66 -3.27 -40.18
C SER A 37 21.12 -3.36 -40.63
N HIS A 38 22.03 -2.61 -39.99
CA HIS A 38 23.46 -2.68 -40.30
C HIS A 38 24.05 -4.08 -40.04
N ALA A 39 23.62 -4.74 -38.97
CA ALA A 39 24.02 -6.11 -38.66
C ALA A 39 23.55 -7.10 -39.74
N TYR A 40 22.31 -6.97 -40.20
CA TYR A 40 21.75 -7.80 -41.26
C TYR A 40 22.47 -7.61 -42.61
N GLU A 41 22.76 -6.36 -42.98
CA GLU A 41 23.53 -6.05 -44.19
C GLU A 41 24.95 -6.64 -44.14
N ALA A 42 25.63 -6.51 -42.99
CA ALA A 42 26.97 -7.05 -42.81
C ALA A 42 26.97 -8.59 -42.86
N ASP A 43 25.97 -9.25 -42.24
CA ASP A 43 25.81 -10.71 -42.33
C ASP A 43 25.56 -11.17 -43.77
N THR A 44 24.73 -10.43 -44.52
CA THR A 44 24.47 -10.72 -45.94
C THR A 44 25.75 -10.62 -46.78
N LYS A 45 26.53 -9.53 -46.62
CA LYS A 45 27.83 -9.38 -47.29
C LYS A 45 28.81 -10.50 -46.94
N ALA A 46 28.84 -10.94 -45.68
CA ALA A 46 29.69 -12.05 -45.24
C ALA A 46 29.29 -13.38 -45.91
N ARG A 47 27.99 -13.64 -46.07
CA ARG A 47 27.49 -14.82 -46.80
C ARG A 47 27.83 -14.76 -48.28
N GLU A 48 27.64 -13.62 -48.93
CA GLU A 48 28.01 -13.42 -50.34
C GLU A 48 29.52 -13.60 -50.58
N ALA A 49 30.36 -13.11 -49.66
CA ALA A 49 31.81 -13.31 -49.72
C ALA A 49 32.20 -14.79 -49.62
N LYS A 50 31.51 -15.54 -48.76
CA LYS A 50 31.69 -17.00 -48.60
C LYS A 50 31.25 -17.78 -49.85
N ASP A 51 30.19 -17.35 -50.53
CA ASP A 51 29.61 -18.06 -51.67
C ASP A 51 30.38 -17.82 -52.99
N LYS A 52 31.25 -16.80 -53.05
CA LYS A 52 32.23 -16.62 -54.14
C LYS A 52 33.30 -17.72 -54.11
N LYS A 53 32.95 -18.91 -54.60
CA LYS A 53 33.90 -20.03 -54.81
C LYS A 53 34.99 -19.66 -55.81
N ILE A 54 36.24 -19.75 -55.39
CA ILE A 54 37.41 -19.69 -56.28
C ILE A 54 37.94 -21.10 -56.51
N GLY A 55 38.10 -21.48 -57.78
CA GLY A 55 38.64 -22.79 -58.16
C GLY A 55 40.08 -23.00 -57.67
N LEU A 56 40.38 -24.24 -57.26
CA LEU A 56 41.64 -24.71 -56.63
C LEU A 56 42.95 -24.40 -57.38
N PHE A 57 42.88 -23.91 -58.63
CA PHE A 57 44.05 -23.76 -59.50
C PHE A 57 44.75 -22.38 -59.43
N ASN A 58 44.22 -21.39 -58.67
CA ASN A 58 44.85 -20.07 -58.46
C ASN A 58 45.02 -19.74 -56.97
N LYS A 59 46.12 -20.18 -56.35
CA LYS A 59 46.42 -19.98 -54.91
C LYS A 59 46.34 -18.52 -54.45
N LYS A 60 46.78 -17.56 -55.28
CA LYS A 60 46.73 -16.11 -54.95
C LYS A 60 45.29 -15.62 -54.83
N ASN A 61 44.46 -15.96 -55.81
CA ASN A 61 43.04 -15.58 -55.81
C ASN A 61 42.30 -16.23 -54.63
N ALA A 62 42.61 -17.49 -54.32
CA ALA A 62 42.03 -18.20 -53.18
C ALA A 62 42.39 -17.55 -51.82
N LEU A 63 43.64 -17.08 -51.66
CA LEU A 63 44.08 -16.34 -50.46
C LEU A 63 43.36 -15.00 -50.30
N GLU A 64 43.24 -14.23 -51.39
CA GLU A 64 42.51 -12.95 -51.39
C GLU A 64 41.02 -13.15 -51.08
N ALA A 65 40.36 -14.18 -51.62
CA ALA A 65 38.98 -14.49 -51.25
C ALA A 65 38.82 -14.93 -49.80
N MET A 66 39.77 -15.72 -49.27
CA MET A 66 39.75 -16.13 -47.87
C MET A 66 39.91 -14.92 -46.93
N GLN A 67 40.82 -13.99 -47.25
CA GLN A 67 41.00 -12.74 -46.50
C GLN A 67 39.77 -11.85 -46.56
N ASN A 68 39.15 -11.69 -47.73
CA ASN A 68 37.92 -10.92 -47.88
C ASN A 68 36.74 -11.54 -47.11
N THR A 69 36.62 -12.86 -47.11
CA THR A 69 35.63 -13.58 -46.32
C THR A 69 35.85 -13.37 -44.83
N GLN A 70 37.11 -13.47 -44.36
CA GLN A 70 37.46 -13.25 -42.96
C GLN A 70 37.17 -11.81 -42.52
N MET A 71 37.48 -10.83 -43.37
CA MET A 71 37.18 -9.41 -43.11
C MET A 71 35.67 -9.18 -43.01
N SER A 72 34.89 -9.71 -43.97
CA SER A 72 33.43 -9.58 -43.97
C SER A 72 32.79 -10.27 -42.76
N LEU A 73 33.29 -11.44 -42.37
CA LEU A 73 32.83 -12.15 -41.16
C LEU A 73 33.15 -11.36 -39.88
N SER A 74 34.33 -10.75 -39.81
CA SER A 74 34.71 -9.89 -38.69
C SER A 74 33.80 -8.66 -38.61
N GLU A 75 33.52 -8.00 -39.74
CA GLU A 75 32.61 -6.86 -39.80
C GLU A 75 31.19 -7.25 -39.37
N ALA A 76 30.67 -8.38 -39.86
CA ALA A 76 29.38 -8.92 -39.42
C ALA A 76 29.34 -9.21 -37.92
N THR A 77 30.43 -9.75 -37.35
CA THR A 77 30.55 -10.00 -35.91
C THR A 77 30.51 -8.71 -35.10
N ILE A 78 31.23 -7.67 -35.55
CA ILE A 78 31.23 -6.35 -34.90
C ILE A 78 29.83 -5.74 -34.94
N LYS A 79 29.17 -5.72 -36.10
CA LYS A 79 27.82 -5.15 -36.24
C LYS A 79 26.76 -5.93 -35.46
N ASN A 80 26.85 -7.26 -35.41
CA ASN A 80 25.99 -8.06 -34.54
C ASN A 80 26.22 -7.72 -33.05
N THR A 81 27.46 -7.49 -32.63
CA THR A 81 27.78 -7.10 -31.25
C THR A 81 27.20 -5.72 -30.92
N GLU A 82 27.32 -4.74 -31.82
CA GLU A 82 26.70 -3.42 -31.67
C GLU A 82 25.17 -3.54 -31.55
N ALA A 83 24.52 -4.38 -32.37
CA ALA A 83 23.08 -4.60 -32.29
C ALA A 83 22.64 -5.27 -30.98
N LEU A 84 23.44 -6.19 -30.44
CA LEU A 84 23.20 -6.79 -29.13
C LEU A 84 23.33 -5.76 -28.00
N GLU A 85 24.36 -4.91 -28.05
CA GLU A 85 24.53 -3.81 -27.09
C GLU A 85 23.31 -2.88 -27.09
N LYS A 86 22.84 -2.46 -28.28
CA LYS A 86 21.61 -1.66 -28.40
C LYS A 86 20.35 -2.39 -27.92
N THR A 87 20.31 -3.72 -28.06
CA THR A 87 19.20 -4.52 -27.51
C THR A 87 19.20 -4.46 -25.98
N PHE A 88 20.37 -4.58 -25.34
CA PHE A 88 20.48 -4.48 -23.89
C PHE A 88 20.16 -3.08 -23.37
N GLU A 89 20.64 -2.02 -24.05
CA GLU A 89 20.28 -0.63 -23.73
C GLU A 89 18.76 -0.43 -23.76
N TYR A 90 18.10 -0.92 -24.82
CA TYR A 90 16.64 -0.83 -24.95
C TYR A 90 15.91 -1.57 -23.82
N GLN A 91 16.32 -2.81 -23.51
CA GLN A 91 15.72 -3.59 -22.42
C GLN A 91 15.91 -2.94 -21.04
N GLN A 92 17.09 -2.36 -20.79
CA GLN A 92 17.37 -1.64 -19.55
C GLN A 92 16.50 -0.39 -19.44
N ALA A 93 16.35 0.37 -20.53
CA ALA A 93 15.49 1.53 -20.55
C ALA A 93 14.02 1.16 -20.34
N LEU A 94 13.52 0.13 -21.02
CA LEU A 94 12.16 -0.38 -20.84
C LEU A 94 11.90 -0.77 -19.38
N THR A 95 12.86 -1.44 -18.74
CA THR A 95 12.78 -1.79 -17.30
C THR A 95 12.73 -0.55 -16.41
N ASN A 96 13.46 0.51 -16.75
CA ASN A 96 13.46 1.75 -15.97
C ASN A 96 12.14 2.52 -16.16
N ILE A 97 11.62 2.54 -17.39
CA ILE A 97 10.31 3.13 -17.72
C ILE A 97 9.21 2.41 -16.94
N THR A 98 9.17 1.08 -16.95
CA THR A 98 8.12 0.32 -16.27
C THR A 98 8.17 0.51 -14.75
N LYS A 99 9.38 0.53 -14.16
CA LYS A 99 9.58 0.87 -12.74
C LYS A 99 9.13 2.29 -12.41
N PHE A 100 9.44 3.26 -13.27
CA PHE A 100 9.02 4.65 -13.10
C PHE A 100 7.50 4.75 -13.12
N LEU A 101 6.83 4.17 -14.12
CA LEU A 101 5.37 4.19 -14.26
C LEU A 101 4.68 3.49 -13.08
N PHE A 102 5.21 2.34 -12.66
CA PHE A 102 4.69 1.64 -11.48
C PHE A 102 4.88 2.49 -10.21
N GLY A 103 6.08 3.01 -9.97
CA GLY A 103 6.39 3.87 -8.82
C GLY A 103 5.51 5.12 -8.78
N LEU A 104 5.26 5.72 -9.94
CA LEU A 104 4.36 6.86 -10.07
C LEU A 104 2.92 6.48 -9.71
N GLY A 105 2.43 5.34 -10.20
CA GLY A 105 1.05 4.89 -9.96
C GLY A 105 0.78 4.45 -8.52
N VAL A 106 1.76 3.89 -7.82
CA VAL A 106 1.56 3.51 -6.40
C VAL A 106 1.53 4.72 -5.45
N SER A 107 1.96 5.90 -5.88
CA SER A 107 2.03 7.11 -5.04
C SER A 107 0.67 7.67 -4.62
N ASN A 108 -0.34 7.59 -5.49
CA ASN A 108 -1.67 8.15 -5.24
C ASN A 108 -2.72 7.44 -6.11
N ILE A 109 -3.90 7.16 -5.53
CA ILE A 109 -4.99 6.46 -6.23
C ILE A 109 -5.51 7.20 -7.47
N ALA A 110 -5.50 8.54 -7.46
CA ALA A 110 -5.93 9.36 -8.60
C ALA A 110 -4.88 9.34 -9.72
N VAL A 111 -3.60 9.36 -9.34
CA VAL A 111 -2.47 9.19 -10.28
C VAL A 111 -2.52 7.79 -10.89
N ASN A 112 -2.69 6.74 -10.07
CA ASN A 112 -2.85 5.35 -10.51
C ASN A 112 -3.89 5.22 -11.63
N ARG A 113 -5.12 5.69 -11.37
CA ARG A 113 -6.23 5.63 -12.35
C ARG A 113 -5.90 6.35 -13.65
N THR A 114 -5.21 7.48 -13.57
CA THR A 114 -4.82 8.26 -14.74
C THR A 114 -3.79 7.51 -15.58
N ILE A 115 -2.77 6.92 -14.93
CA ILE A 115 -1.76 6.10 -15.61
C ILE A 115 -2.39 4.87 -16.24
N VAL A 116 -3.19 4.11 -15.50
CA VAL A 116 -3.85 2.90 -16.01
C VAL A 116 -4.66 3.23 -17.27
N LYS A 117 -5.48 4.29 -17.22
CA LYS A 117 -6.29 4.71 -18.36
C LYS A 117 -5.43 5.13 -19.57
N GLU A 118 -4.40 5.93 -19.34
CA GLU A 118 -3.51 6.40 -20.40
C GLU A 118 -2.75 5.24 -21.05
N LEU A 119 -2.22 4.32 -20.25
CA LEU A 119 -1.54 3.12 -20.74
C LEU A 119 -2.47 2.23 -21.54
N GLU A 120 -3.69 1.98 -21.05
CA GLU A 120 -4.68 1.19 -21.80
C GLU A 120 -5.03 1.83 -23.14
N LEU A 121 -5.27 3.15 -23.17
CA LEU A 121 -5.56 3.87 -24.41
C LEU A 121 -4.40 3.77 -25.40
N ARG A 122 -3.15 3.99 -24.96
CA ARG A 122 -1.99 3.89 -25.85
C ARG A 122 -1.80 2.47 -26.37
N LEU A 123 -1.91 1.47 -25.50
CA LEU A 123 -1.74 0.06 -25.89
C LEU A 123 -2.84 -0.40 -26.86
N GLU A 124 -4.07 0.11 -26.74
CA GLU A 124 -5.16 -0.22 -27.65
C GLU A 124 -4.96 0.34 -29.07
N HIS A 125 -4.35 1.53 -29.19
CA HIS A 125 -4.22 2.24 -30.47
C HIS A 125 -2.84 2.13 -31.13
N ALA A 126 -1.81 1.72 -30.38
CA ALA A 126 -0.45 1.64 -30.91
C ALA A 126 -0.25 0.45 -31.85
N SER A 127 0.42 0.71 -32.96
CA SER A 127 0.92 -0.31 -33.89
C SER A 127 2.11 -1.10 -33.29
N GLU A 128 2.47 -2.25 -33.90
CA GLU A 128 3.70 -3.00 -33.55
C GLU A 128 4.97 -2.19 -33.80
N GLU A 129 4.92 -1.24 -34.74
CA GLU A 129 6.05 -0.39 -35.10
C GLU A 129 6.32 0.67 -34.01
N GLU A 130 5.25 1.14 -33.35
CA GLU A 130 5.32 2.07 -32.22
C GLU A 130 5.62 1.36 -30.89
N ILE A 131 5.01 0.20 -30.65
CA ILE A 131 5.22 -0.59 -29.43
C ILE A 131 5.39 -2.06 -29.83
N ASP A 132 6.63 -2.54 -29.72
CA ASP A 132 6.92 -3.95 -29.97
C ASP A 132 6.32 -4.88 -28.91
N ASP A 133 6.26 -6.17 -29.21
CA ASP A 133 5.66 -7.19 -28.34
C ASP A 133 6.25 -7.22 -26.92
N MET A 134 7.56 -6.98 -26.80
CA MET A 134 8.24 -7.00 -25.51
C MET A 134 7.79 -5.80 -24.67
N ALA A 135 7.84 -4.60 -25.24
CA ALA A 135 7.37 -3.38 -24.58
C ALA A 135 5.89 -3.47 -24.24
N ARG A 136 5.06 -3.98 -25.15
CA ARG A 136 3.63 -4.20 -24.95
C ARG A 136 3.37 -5.12 -23.76
N GLN A 137 4.07 -6.24 -23.67
CA GLN A 137 3.90 -7.19 -22.57
C GLN A 137 4.30 -6.60 -21.23
N GLU A 138 5.43 -5.88 -21.18
CA GLU A 138 5.89 -5.22 -19.96
C GLU A 138 4.91 -4.13 -19.50
N LEU A 139 4.40 -3.31 -20.41
CA LEU A 139 3.41 -2.27 -20.09
C LEU A 139 2.06 -2.87 -19.65
N LEU A 140 1.62 -3.98 -20.25
CA LEU A 140 0.43 -4.72 -19.80
C LEU A 140 0.61 -5.27 -18.38
N ASN A 141 1.81 -5.76 -18.04
CA ASN A 141 2.12 -6.20 -16.69
C ASN A 141 2.03 -5.03 -15.69
N VAL A 142 2.58 -3.86 -16.05
CA VAL A 142 2.45 -2.63 -15.23
C VAL A 142 0.98 -2.28 -15.00
N VAL A 143 0.14 -2.29 -16.04
CA VAL A 143 -1.30 -2.03 -15.91
C VAL A 143 -1.96 -3.01 -14.93
N LYS A 144 -1.65 -4.30 -15.06
CA LYS A 144 -2.19 -5.35 -14.17
C LYS A 144 -1.79 -5.12 -12.72
N ASP A 145 -0.52 -4.84 -12.47
CA ASP A 145 0.01 -4.62 -11.12
C ASP A 145 -0.54 -3.34 -10.49
N LEU A 146 -0.71 -2.28 -11.28
CA LEU A 146 -1.33 -1.02 -10.84
C LEU A 146 -2.80 -1.20 -10.44
N LYS A 147 -3.57 -1.98 -11.20
CA LYS A 147 -4.96 -2.32 -10.86
C LYS A 147 -5.05 -3.14 -9.56
N ALA A 148 -4.15 -4.11 -9.37
CA ALA A 148 -4.06 -4.87 -8.14
C ALA A 148 -3.72 -3.97 -6.95
N GLN A 149 -2.79 -3.04 -7.13
CA GLN A 149 -2.45 -2.06 -6.10
C GLN A 149 -3.63 -1.12 -5.77
N GLU A 150 -4.40 -0.69 -6.77
CA GLU A 150 -5.60 0.15 -6.53
C GLU A 150 -6.62 -0.58 -5.64
N ASP A 151 -6.86 -1.87 -5.90
CA ASP A 151 -7.77 -2.70 -5.09
C ASP A 151 -7.27 -2.84 -3.64
N ILE A 152 -5.97 -3.06 -3.43
CA ILE A 152 -5.36 -3.11 -2.10
C ILE A 152 -5.56 -1.77 -1.37
N THR A 153 -5.27 -0.64 -2.02
CA THR A 153 -5.44 0.69 -1.41
C THR A 153 -6.90 0.98 -1.06
N LYS A 154 -7.86 0.55 -1.90
CA LYS A 154 -9.29 0.64 -1.58
C LYS A 154 -9.66 -0.18 -0.34
N LYS A 155 -9.20 -1.42 -0.26
CA LYS A 155 -9.44 -2.31 0.90
C LYS A 155 -8.82 -1.74 2.18
N GLN A 156 -7.61 -1.20 2.12
CA GLN A 156 -6.98 -0.52 3.26
C GLN A 156 -7.80 0.68 3.73
N THR A 157 -8.33 1.48 2.80
CA THR A 157 -9.20 2.62 3.13
C THR A 157 -10.49 2.17 3.82
N ASP A 158 -11.15 1.12 3.31
CA ASP A 158 -12.35 0.54 3.92
C ASP A 158 -12.07 0.01 5.33
N PHE A 159 -10.96 -0.72 5.53
CA PHE A 159 -10.57 -1.21 6.84
C PHE A 159 -10.27 -0.08 7.84
N SER A 160 -9.61 0.99 7.40
CA SER A 160 -9.34 2.16 8.25
C SER A 160 -10.64 2.82 8.73
N LEU A 161 -11.63 2.97 7.84
CA LEU A 161 -12.95 3.50 8.20
C LEU A 161 -13.69 2.60 9.19
N ARG A 162 -13.67 1.28 8.98
CA ARG A 162 -14.28 0.31 9.91
C ARG A 162 -13.60 0.34 11.28
N LEU A 163 -12.27 0.42 11.33
CA LEU A 163 -11.54 0.53 12.58
C LEU A 163 -11.90 1.81 13.34
N LYS A 164 -12.05 2.93 12.64
CA LYS A 164 -12.53 4.17 13.25
C LYS A 164 -13.93 4.00 13.85
N GLN A 165 -14.86 3.40 13.11
CA GLN A 165 -16.21 3.12 13.62
C GLN A 165 -16.21 2.22 14.86
N VAL A 166 -15.36 1.19 14.87
CA VAL A 166 -15.17 0.33 16.04
C VAL A 166 -14.63 1.12 17.22
N ASN A 167 -13.64 1.99 17.01
CA ASN A 167 -13.08 2.82 18.07
C ASN A 167 -14.13 3.79 18.64
N ASP A 168 -14.87 4.49 17.76
CA ASP A 168 -15.95 5.39 18.17
C ASP A 168 -17.04 4.64 18.98
N SER A 169 -17.31 3.37 18.62
CA SER A 169 -18.25 2.52 19.36
C SER A 169 -17.71 2.09 20.73
N LEU A 170 -16.41 1.81 20.83
CA LEU A 170 -15.76 1.51 22.11
C LEU A 170 -15.79 2.71 23.05
N ASP A 171 -15.48 3.91 22.54
CA ASP A 171 -15.54 5.15 23.32
C ASP A 171 -16.95 5.42 23.85
N ALA A 172 -17.98 5.16 23.04
CA ALA A 172 -19.36 5.27 23.46
C ALA A 172 -19.72 4.26 24.57
N ILE A 173 -19.29 3.00 24.43
CA ILE A 173 -19.50 1.95 25.44
C ILE A 173 -18.82 2.32 26.77
N ASP A 174 -17.59 2.84 26.71
CA ASP A 174 -16.86 3.27 27.91
C ASP A 174 -17.56 4.45 28.61
N SER A 175 -18.08 5.40 27.82
CA SER A 175 -18.87 6.51 28.35
C SER A 175 -20.14 6.03 29.06
N ASP A 176 -20.88 5.11 28.44
CA ASP A 176 -22.09 4.51 29.02
C ASP A 176 -21.75 3.74 30.31
N LEU A 177 -20.65 2.99 30.32
CA LEU A 177 -20.19 2.23 31.47
C LEU A 177 -19.81 3.14 32.65
N GLU A 178 -19.13 4.26 32.40
CA GLU A 178 -18.88 5.28 33.41
C GLU A 178 -20.18 5.95 33.91
N GLY A 179 -21.13 6.22 33.01
CA GLY A 179 -22.46 6.71 33.36
C GLY A 179 -23.20 5.75 34.29
N PHE A 180 -23.19 4.45 33.99
CA PHE A 180 -23.78 3.43 34.85
C PHE A 180 -23.09 3.35 36.21
N LYS A 181 -21.75 3.36 36.27
CA LYS A 181 -21.01 3.38 37.54
C LYS A 181 -21.42 4.56 38.42
N GLN A 182 -21.50 5.76 37.83
CA GLN A 182 -21.93 6.96 38.57
C GLN A 182 -23.36 6.85 39.09
N HIS A 183 -24.27 6.34 38.27
CA HIS A 183 -25.67 6.10 38.67
C HIS A 183 -25.76 5.14 39.86
N TYR A 184 -25.07 3.99 39.79
CA TYR A 184 -25.05 3.02 40.89
C TYR A 184 -24.43 3.59 42.16
N ASN A 185 -23.31 4.31 42.06
CA ASN A 185 -22.69 4.97 43.21
C ASN A 185 -23.63 5.96 43.88
N LYS A 186 -24.37 6.76 43.10
CA LYS A 186 -25.38 7.69 43.63
C LYS A 186 -26.48 6.95 44.41
N ASN A 187 -26.97 5.84 43.86
CA ASN A 187 -28.01 5.02 44.51
C ASN A 187 -27.50 4.35 45.79
N ILE A 188 -26.29 3.80 45.77
CA ILE A 188 -25.62 3.21 46.95
C ILE A 188 -25.49 4.26 48.06
N ASN A 189 -25.02 5.46 47.73
CA ASN A 189 -24.89 6.56 48.69
C ASN A 189 -26.24 6.99 49.27
N ALA A 190 -27.28 7.08 48.43
CA ALA A 190 -28.63 7.41 48.89
C ALA A 190 -29.21 6.33 49.83
N LEU A 191 -28.96 5.05 49.54
CA LEU A 191 -29.39 3.95 50.39
C LEU A 191 -28.63 3.92 51.71
N SER A 192 -27.30 4.12 51.67
CA SER A 192 -26.45 4.25 52.87
C SER A 192 -26.95 5.34 53.80
N ASN A 193 -27.28 6.53 53.26
CA ASN A 193 -27.85 7.62 54.05
C ASN A 193 -29.19 7.27 54.71
N LYS A 194 -30.06 6.53 54.01
CA LYS A 194 -31.33 6.05 54.58
C LYS A 194 -31.11 5.02 55.69
N ILE A 195 -30.16 4.09 55.51
CA ILE A 195 -29.79 3.10 56.53
C ILE A 195 -29.31 3.82 57.79
N ASN A 196 -28.37 4.76 57.65
CA ASN A 196 -27.86 5.56 58.77
C ASN A 196 -28.96 6.32 59.52
N TYR A 197 -29.93 6.88 58.79
CA TYR A 197 -31.09 7.55 59.38
C TYR A 197 -31.97 6.59 60.19
N LEU A 198 -32.26 5.41 59.64
CA LEU A 198 -33.07 4.40 60.31
C LEU A 198 -32.37 3.83 61.55
N GLU A 199 -31.05 3.61 61.49
CA GLU A 199 -30.24 3.19 62.64
C GLU A 199 -30.29 4.23 63.77
N SER A 200 -30.20 5.52 63.44
CA SER A 200 -30.32 6.61 64.41
C SER A 200 -31.71 6.65 65.08
N LYS A 201 -32.78 6.49 64.29
CA LYS A 201 -34.16 6.38 64.80
C LYS A 201 -34.31 5.18 65.74
N LEU A 202 -33.81 4.02 65.34
CA LEU A 202 -33.86 2.79 66.13
C LEU A 202 -33.13 2.98 67.47
N ASN A 203 -31.96 3.61 67.47
CA ASN A 203 -31.19 3.90 68.69
C ASN A 203 -31.94 4.86 69.62
N THR A 204 -32.60 5.87 69.08
CA THR A 204 -33.46 6.77 69.87
C THR A 204 -34.62 6.00 70.50
N LEU A 205 -35.30 5.13 69.74
CA LEU A 205 -36.39 4.31 70.24
C LEU A 205 -35.93 3.35 71.35
N LYS A 206 -34.78 2.68 71.16
CA LYS A 206 -34.18 1.81 72.18
C LYS A 206 -33.92 2.55 73.50
N LYS A 207 -33.37 3.77 73.43
CA LYS A 207 -33.15 4.62 74.61
C LYS A 207 -34.47 4.97 75.32
N LEU A 208 -35.49 5.34 74.55
CA LEU A 208 -36.81 5.71 75.09
C LEU A 208 -37.49 4.51 75.77
N LEU A 209 -37.37 3.32 75.19
CA LEU A 209 -37.88 2.08 75.75
C LEU A 209 -37.17 1.74 77.06
N ILE A 210 -35.83 1.79 77.11
CA ILE A 210 -35.05 1.60 78.36
C ILE A 210 -35.49 2.61 79.43
N PHE A 211 -35.64 3.88 79.07
CA PHE A 211 -36.10 4.92 80.00
C PHE A 211 -37.50 4.63 80.55
N SER A 212 -38.42 4.16 79.69
CA SER A 212 -39.78 3.80 80.10
C SER A 212 -39.81 2.62 81.09
N PHE A 213 -38.98 1.59 80.87
CA PHE A 213 -38.83 0.47 81.81
C PHE A 213 -38.28 0.93 83.17
N ILE A 214 -37.29 1.83 83.19
CA ILE A 214 -36.74 2.39 84.42
C ILE A 214 -37.83 3.14 85.21
N LEU A 215 -38.64 3.96 84.53
CA LEU A 215 -39.75 4.69 85.17
C LEU A 215 -40.78 3.74 85.80
N ILE A 216 -41.13 2.64 85.11
CA ILE A 216 -42.06 1.63 85.63
C ILE A 216 -41.50 0.96 86.90
N ILE A 217 -40.22 0.58 86.89
CA ILE A 217 -39.55 -0.04 88.05
C ILE A 217 -39.56 0.92 89.25
N ILE A 218 -39.23 2.19 89.04
CA ILE A 218 -39.27 3.22 90.10
C ILE A 218 -40.69 3.36 90.66
N ALA A 219 -41.70 3.45 89.79
CA ALA A 219 -43.09 3.60 90.20
C ALA A 219 -43.61 2.41 91.03
N LEU A 220 -43.13 1.18 90.76
CA LEU A 220 -43.47 -0.01 91.56
C LEU A 220 -42.68 -0.10 92.88
N ALA A 221 -41.45 0.40 92.92
CA ALA A 221 -40.61 0.38 94.12
C ALA A 221 -41.06 1.40 95.18
N ILE A 222 -41.53 2.59 94.77
CA ILE A 222 -41.93 3.68 95.67
C ILE A 222 -42.99 3.24 96.70
N PRO A 223 -44.13 2.61 96.32
CA PRO A 223 -45.14 2.15 97.29
C PRO A 223 -44.59 1.13 98.28
N PHE A 224 -43.72 0.22 97.83
CA PHE A 224 -43.10 -0.79 98.69
C PHE A 224 -42.17 -0.15 99.73
N LEU A 225 -41.39 0.84 99.31
CA LEU A 225 -40.49 1.60 100.18
C LEU A 225 -41.24 2.47 101.20
N LEU A 226 -42.31 3.14 100.77
CA LEU A 226 -43.21 3.89 101.65
C LEU A 226 -43.85 2.97 102.71
N ASN A 227 -44.32 1.79 102.31
CA ASN A 227 -44.92 0.82 103.22
C ASN A 227 -43.91 0.18 104.19
N PHE A 228 -42.63 0.15 103.83
CA PHE A 228 -41.53 -0.28 104.70
C PHE A 228 -41.12 0.79 105.72
N ILE A 229 -41.17 2.08 105.34
CA ILE A 229 -40.81 3.22 106.22
C ILE A 229 -41.95 3.61 107.17
N LEU A 230 -43.22 3.43 106.78
CA LEU A 230 -44.41 3.79 107.56
C LEU A 230 -44.87 2.70 108.55
N LYS A 231 -44.05 1.67 108.79
CA LYS A 231 -44.34 0.54 109.69
C LYS A 231 -43.31 0.48 110.82
#